data_AF-A0A7X1HPN2-F1
#
_entry.id   AF-A0A7X1HPN2-F1
#
_cell.length_a   1.000
_cell.length_b   1.000
_cell.length_c   1.000
_cell.angle_alpha   90.00
_cell.angle_beta   90.00
_cell.angle_gamma   90.00
#
_symmetry.space_group_name_H-M   'P 1'
#
loop_
_entity.id
_entity.type
_entity.pdbx_description
1 polymer ?
#
loop_
_entity_poly.entity_id
_entity_poly.type
_entity_poly.pdbx_seq_one_letter_code
_entity_poly.pdbx_strand_id
1 'polypeptide(L)'
;MKNKEKYREFMDTFQIQRDFFKCHEILEEIWIEETKCETRKHVSINLLLIAVGLYHWRNKNYKGAIQVLENSLNNYDEVSKDIERLNIDSKYLKQKVLGAIESLKIKKDYEEIYLPIY
;
A
#
# COMPACT_ATOMS: atom_id res chain seq x y z
N MET A 1 4.48 -17.46 -2.15
CA MET A 1 4.63 -16.60 -0.95
C MET A 1 4.12 -17.34 0.27
N LYS A 2 4.70 -17.06 1.43
CA LYS A 2 4.09 -17.39 2.72
C LYS A 2 2.83 -16.50 2.91
N ASN A 3 2.00 -16.77 3.91
CA ASN A 3 0.84 -15.93 4.26
C ASN A 3 -0.18 -15.63 3.14
N LYS A 4 -0.38 -16.55 2.19
CA LYS A 4 -1.32 -16.37 1.07
C LYS A 4 -2.72 -15.93 1.49
N GLU A 5 -3.25 -16.50 2.58
CA GLU A 5 -4.59 -16.16 3.08
C GLU A 5 -4.65 -14.73 3.62
N LYS A 6 -3.65 -14.29 4.39
CA LYS A 6 -3.58 -12.91 4.88
C LYS A 6 -3.43 -11.90 3.74
N TYR A 7 -2.65 -12.21 2.71
CA TYR A 7 -2.59 -11.36 1.52
C TYR A 7 -3.94 -11.29 0.79
N ARG A 8 -4.71 -12.38 0.74
CA ARG A 8 -6.07 -12.36 0.20
C ARG A 8 -7.01 -11.52 1.07
N GLU A 9 -6.96 -11.67 2.38
CA GLU A 9 -7.72 -10.85 3.33
C GLU A 9 -7.39 -9.36 3.16
N PHE A 10 -6.11 -9.01 3.03
CA PHE A 10 -5.66 -7.66 2.71
C PHE A 10 -6.30 -7.16 1.40
N MET A 11 -6.28 -7.95 0.33
CA MET A 11 -6.83 -7.56 -0.97
C MET A 11 -8.33 -7.30 -0.88
N ASP A 12 -9.09 -8.19 -0.24
CA ASP A 12 -10.53 -8.05 -0.04
C ASP A 12 -10.84 -6.83 0.84
N THR A 13 -10.07 -6.63 1.91
CA THR A 13 -10.21 -5.48 2.82
C THR A 13 -9.92 -4.17 2.08
N PHE A 14 -8.87 -4.13 1.27
CA PHE A 14 -8.47 -2.94 0.51
C PHE A 14 -9.47 -2.60 -0.59
N GLN A 15 -9.91 -3.59 -1.36
CA GLN A 15 -10.73 -3.37 -2.57
C GLN A 15 -12.20 -3.19 -2.24
N ILE A 16 -12.73 -3.95 -1.28
CA ILE A 16 -14.17 -4.03 -1.01
C ILE A 16 -14.51 -3.23 0.25
N GLN A 17 -13.89 -3.54 1.37
CA GLN A 17 -14.27 -2.97 2.67
C GLN A 17 -13.77 -1.53 2.83
N ARG A 18 -12.70 -1.16 2.13
CA ARG A 18 -12.01 0.13 2.25
C ARG A 18 -11.57 0.45 3.68
N ASP A 19 -11.30 -0.58 4.46
CA ASP A 19 -10.76 -0.45 5.81
C ASP A 19 -9.24 -0.43 5.77
N PHE A 20 -8.68 0.75 5.51
CA PHE A 20 -7.24 0.95 5.45
C PHE A 20 -6.53 0.76 6.79
N PHE A 21 -7.25 0.87 7.93
CA PHE A 21 -6.68 0.58 9.24
C PHE A 21 -6.52 -0.94 9.40
N LYS A 22 -7.54 -1.71 9.03
CA LYS A 22 -7.44 -3.17 9.01
C LYS A 22 -6.39 -3.67 8.02
N CYS A 23 -6.24 -3.03 6.85
CA CYS A 23 -5.15 -3.32 5.93
C CYS A 23 -3.77 -3.13 6.58
N HIS A 24 -3.59 -2.08 7.38
CA HIS A 24 -2.36 -1.85 8.13
C HIS A 24 -2.06 -3.02 9.07
N GLU A 25 -3.03 -3.42 9.89
CA GLU A 25 -2.87 -4.53 10.84
C GLU A 25 -2.47 -5.84 10.13
N ILE A 26 -3.18 -6.20 9.05
CA ILE A 26 -2.90 -7.44 8.30
C ILE A 26 -1.48 -7.42 7.72
N LEU A 27 -1.06 -6.30 7.12
CA LEU A 27 0.25 -6.20 6.47
C LEU A 27 1.40 -6.09 7.48
N GLU A 28 1.16 -5.52 8.65
CA GLU A 28 2.11 -5.49 9.76
C GLU A 28 2.34 -6.90 10.30
N GLU A 29 1.29 -7.68 10.51
CA GLU A 29 1.42 -9.09 10.91
C GLU A 29 2.23 -9.90 9.90
N ILE A 30 1.93 -9.76 8.59
CA ILE A 30 2.70 -10.42 7.54
C ILE A 30 4.17 -10.03 7.60
N TRP A 31 4.46 -8.74 7.78
CA TRP A 31 5.83 -8.26 7.89
C TRP A 31 6.57 -8.89 9.08
N ILE A 32 5.94 -8.92 10.25
CA ILE A 32 6.49 -9.51 11.47
C ILE A 32 6.77 -11.01 11.25
N GLU A 33 5.82 -11.76 10.69
CA GLU A 33 5.94 -13.20 10.48
C GLU A 33 7.00 -13.58 9.43
N GLU A 34 7.09 -12.82 8.34
CA GLU A 34 7.97 -13.15 7.22
C GLU A 34 9.41 -12.66 7.44
N THR A 35 9.60 -11.59 8.21
CA THR A 35 10.91 -10.93 8.39
C THR A 35 11.43 -10.90 9.82
N LYS A 36 10.60 -11.27 10.82
CA LYS A 36 10.90 -11.09 12.25
C LYS A 36 11.30 -9.66 12.63
N CYS A 37 10.77 -8.68 11.90
CA CYS A 37 11.11 -7.26 12.02
C CYS A 37 12.56 -6.89 11.69
N GLU A 38 13.34 -7.79 11.06
CA GLU A 38 14.77 -7.58 10.81
C GLU A 38 15.05 -6.61 9.64
N THR A 39 14.07 -6.36 8.78
CA THR A 39 14.22 -5.47 7.61
C THR A 39 12.94 -4.73 7.29
N ARG A 40 13.03 -3.47 6.86
CA ARG A 40 11.88 -2.72 6.30
C ARG A 40 11.73 -2.88 4.78
N LYS A 41 12.69 -3.54 4.12
CA LYS A 41 12.67 -3.81 2.68
C LYS A 41 11.79 -5.02 2.37
N HIS A 42 10.48 -4.84 2.48
CA HIS A 42 9.51 -5.92 2.29
C HIS A 42 8.26 -5.44 1.59
N VAL A 43 7.66 -6.29 0.75
CA VAL A 43 6.47 -5.92 -0.04
C VAL A 43 5.30 -5.48 0.84
N SER A 44 5.07 -6.16 1.98
CA SER A 44 3.99 -5.81 2.88
C SER A 44 4.16 -4.42 3.50
N ILE A 45 5.39 -3.95 3.74
CA ILE A 45 5.66 -2.58 4.21
C ILE A 45 5.30 -1.55 3.15
N ASN A 46 5.61 -1.80 1.87
CA ASN A 46 5.26 -0.89 0.79
C ASN A 46 3.73 -0.79 0.65
N LEU A 47 3.03 -1.92 0.64
CA LEU A 47 1.56 -1.97 0.58
C LEU A 47 0.92 -1.33 1.83
N LEU A 48 1.53 -1.48 3.01
CA LEU A 48 1.05 -0.93 4.27
C LEU A 48 1.10 0.59 4.22
N LEU A 49 2.22 1.14 3.76
CA LEU A 49 2.37 2.58 3.58
C LEU A 49 1.37 3.11 2.55
N ILE A 50 1.09 2.38 1.47
CA ILE A 50 0.02 2.77 0.54
C ILE A 50 -1.34 2.86 1.26
N ALA A 51 -1.73 1.84 2.02
CA ALA A 51 -2.99 1.85 2.76
C ALA A 51 -3.07 3.01 3.76
N VAL A 52 -2.01 3.24 4.56
CA VAL A 52 -1.94 4.34 5.52
C VAL A 52 -1.96 5.71 4.83
N GLY A 53 -1.30 5.85 3.68
CA GLY A 53 -1.34 7.07 2.88
C GLY A 53 -2.74 7.41 2.39
N LEU A 54 -3.49 6.42 1.91
CA LEU A 54 -4.89 6.59 1.50
C LEU A 54 -5.79 6.92 2.69
N TYR A 55 -5.56 6.30 3.85
CA TYR A 55 -6.26 6.64 5.09
C TYR A 55 -6.07 8.12 5.48
N HIS A 56 -4.83 8.61 5.43
CA HIS A 56 -4.54 10.02 5.69
C HIS A 56 -5.23 10.95 4.68
N TRP A 57 -5.23 10.59 3.39
CA TRP A 57 -5.89 11.39 2.36
C TRP A 57 -7.40 11.47 2.60
N ARG A 58 -8.05 10.34 2.89
CA ARG A 58 -9.48 10.27 3.22
C ARG A 58 -9.86 11.18 4.40
N ASN A 59 -8.96 11.32 5.37
CA ASN A 59 -9.15 12.17 6.55
C ASN A 59 -8.65 13.62 6.35
N LYS A 60 -8.43 14.05 5.09
CA LYS A 60 -7.95 15.39 4.73
C LYS A 60 -6.59 15.77 5.36
N ASN A 61 -5.81 14.78 5.80
CA ASN A 61 -4.43 14.98 6.22
C ASN A 61 -3.49 14.89 5.01
N TYR A 62 -3.50 15.94 4.19
CA TYR A 62 -2.74 15.98 2.93
C TYR A 62 -1.23 15.83 3.12
N LYS A 63 -0.66 16.54 4.11
CA LYS A 63 0.79 16.50 4.38
C LYS A 63 1.22 15.10 4.84
N GLY A 64 0.45 14.48 5.73
CA GLY A 64 0.70 13.11 6.18
C GLY A 64 0.57 12.09 5.05
N ALA A 65 -0.46 12.23 4.21
CA ALA A 65 -0.67 11.36 3.06
C ALA A 65 0.50 11.41 2.08
N ILE A 66 0.96 12.60 1.70
CA ILE A 66 2.11 12.77 0.78
C ILE A 66 3.35 12.08 1.36
N GLN A 67 3.70 12.40 2.62
CA GLN A 67 4.89 11.85 3.26
C GLN A 67 4.88 10.32 3.31
N VAL A 68 3.73 9.72 3.63
CA VAL A 68 3.59 8.27 3.75
C VAL A 68 3.61 7.61 2.36
N LEU A 69 2.93 8.18 1.36
CA LEU A 69 2.93 7.64 0.00
C LEU A 69 4.31 7.76 -0.66
N GLU A 70 5.05 8.85 -0.44
CA GLU A 70 6.45 8.96 -0.88
C GLU A 70 7.31 7.87 -0.23
N ASN A 71 7.14 7.62 1.06
CA ASN A 71 7.85 6.53 1.75
C ASN A 71 7.48 5.15 1.21
N SER A 72 6.24 4.95 0.72
CA SER A 72 5.82 3.69 0.09
C SER A 72 6.53 3.38 -1.21
N LEU A 73 7.20 4.37 -1.82
CA LEU A 73 7.98 4.22 -3.04
C LEU A 73 9.46 3.90 -2.75
N ASN A 74 9.90 3.95 -1.48
CA ASN A 74 11.27 3.63 -1.09
C ASN A 74 11.53 2.13 -1.24
N ASN A 75 12.58 1.77 -1.99
CA ASN A 75 12.91 0.38 -2.34
C ASN A 75 11.81 -0.34 -3.16
N TYR A 76 10.85 0.39 -3.75
CA TYR A 76 9.74 -0.19 -4.51
C TYR A 76 10.22 -1.06 -5.67
N ASP A 77 11.29 -0.63 -6.36
CA ASP A 77 11.85 -1.39 -7.47
C ASP A 77 12.47 -2.73 -7.01
N GLU A 78 13.01 -2.79 -5.79
CA GLU A 78 13.56 -4.01 -5.19
C GLU A 78 12.46 -5.03 -4.88
N VAL A 79 11.27 -4.58 -4.46
CA VAL A 79 10.12 -5.44 -4.11
C VAL A 79 9.11 -5.63 -5.26
N SER A 80 9.34 -4.99 -6.41
CA SER A 80 8.40 -4.99 -7.55
C SER A 80 7.98 -6.40 -7.98
N LYS A 81 8.93 -7.34 -8.02
CA LYS A 81 8.65 -8.76 -8.35
C LYS A 81 7.77 -9.45 -7.30
N ASP A 82 7.83 -9.05 -6.04
CA ASP A 82 6.98 -9.59 -4.99
C ASP A 82 5.56 -9.01 -5.06
N ILE A 83 5.41 -7.77 -5.52
CA ILE A 83 4.10 -7.18 -5.85
C ILE A 83 3.45 -7.95 -7.01
N GLU A 84 4.19 -8.23 -8.08
CA GLU A 84 3.69 -9.04 -9.20
C GLU A 84 3.27 -10.46 -8.78
N ARG A 85 4.00 -11.07 -7.84
CA ARG A 85 3.65 -12.39 -7.27
C ARG A 85 2.34 -12.40 -6.47
N LEU A 86 1.82 -11.22 -6.10
CA LEU A 86 0.51 -11.03 -5.50
C LEU A 86 -0.61 -10.80 -6.54
N ASN A 87 -0.30 -10.95 -7.83
CA ASN A 87 -1.19 -10.60 -8.95
C ASN A 87 -1.55 -9.11 -8.98
N ILE A 88 -0.67 -8.25 -8.49
CA ILE A 88 -0.81 -6.80 -8.60
C ILE A 88 0.18 -6.30 -9.65
N ASP A 89 -0.30 -5.55 -10.63
CA ASP A 89 0.56 -4.83 -11.56
C ASP A 89 1.42 -3.83 -10.79
N SER A 90 2.70 -4.15 -10.62
CA SER A 90 3.63 -3.31 -9.87
C SER A 90 3.86 -1.98 -10.59
N LYS A 91 3.94 -1.98 -11.92
CA LYS A 91 4.17 -0.76 -12.69
C LYS A 91 2.97 0.17 -12.60
N TYR A 92 1.77 -0.35 -12.79
CA TYR A 92 0.55 0.45 -12.75
C TYR A 92 0.22 0.89 -11.32
N LEU A 93 0.52 0.07 -10.30
CA LEU A 93 0.38 0.48 -8.90
C LEU A 93 1.32 1.66 -8.58
N LYS A 94 2.58 1.58 -9.01
CA LYS A 94 3.54 2.70 -8.87
C LYS A 94 3.01 3.98 -9.51
N GLN A 95 2.43 3.89 -10.71
CA GLN A 95 1.82 5.03 -11.40
C GLN A 95 0.62 5.60 -10.63
N LYS A 96 -0.25 4.75 -10.07
CA LYS A 96 -1.39 5.18 -9.24
C LYS A 96 -0.93 5.93 -7.99
N VAL A 97 0.10 5.44 -7.31
CA VAL A 97 0.69 6.10 -6.13
C VAL A 97 1.27 7.47 -6.50
N LEU A 98 2.02 7.56 -7.59
CA LEU A 98 2.55 8.83 -8.08
C LEU A 98 1.42 9.82 -8.44
N GLY A 99 0.37 9.37 -9.14
CA GLY A 99 -0.79 10.20 -9.45
C GLY A 99 -1.57 10.67 -8.21
N ALA A 100 -1.63 9.83 -7.18
CA ALA A 100 -2.19 10.19 -5.87
C ALA A 100 -1.39 11.32 -5.21
N ILE A 101 -0.06 11.23 -5.22
CA ILE A 101 0.82 12.26 -4.69
C ILE A 101 0.62 13.60 -5.42
N GLU A 102 0.52 13.59 -6.75
CA GLU A 102 0.24 14.81 -7.53
C GLU A 102 -1.15 15.41 -7.20
N SER A 103 -2.17 14.57 -7.03
CA SER A 103 -3.51 15.00 -6.62
C SER A 103 -3.50 15.62 -5.20
N LEU A 104 -2.74 15.03 -4.28
CA LEU A 104 -2.57 15.53 -2.93
C LEU A 104 -1.85 16.89 -2.89
N LYS A 105 -0.86 17.12 -3.77
CA LYS A 105 -0.13 18.40 -3.86
C LYS A 105 -1.04 19.57 -4.20
N ILE A 106 -2.06 19.33 -5.03
CA ILE A 106 -3.10 20.34 -5.34
C ILE A 106 -4.29 20.31 -4.37
N LYS A 107 -4.18 19.55 -3.26
CA LYS A 107 -5.23 19.36 -2.25
C LYS A 107 -6.58 18.90 -2.85
N LYS A 108 -6.52 18.04 -3.87
CA LYS A 108 -7.73 17.41 -4.43
C LYS A 108 -8.41 16.58 -3.32
N ASP A 109 -9.73 16.63 -3.28
CA ASP A 109 -10.52 15.74 -2.42
C ASP A 109 -10.18 14.26 -2.71
N TYR A 110 -10.37 13.42 -1.69
CA TYR A 110 -10.06 12.00 -1.77
C TYR A 110 -10.76 11.32 -2.95
N GLU A 111 -10.00 10.52 -3.67
CA GLU A 111 -10.48 9.66 -4.74
C GLU A 111 -10.11 8.21 -4.43
N GLU A 112 -11.05 7.30 -4.70
CA GLU A 112 -10.82 5.89 -4.48
C GLU A 112 -9.73 5.35 -5.40
N ILE A 113 -8.76 4.67 -4.79
CA ILE A 113 -7.71 3.95 -5.52
C ILE A 113 -7.93 2.46 -5.30
N TYR A 114 -7.90 1.72 -6.40
CA TYR A 114 -8.02 0.27 -6.45
C TYR A 114 -6.63 -0.30 -6.77
N LEU A 115 -6.30 -1.46 -6.18
CA LEU A 115 -5.10 -2.18 -6.60
C LEU A 115 -5.31 -2.66 -8.05
N PRO A 116 -4.30 -2.51 -8.92
CA PRO A 116 -4.41 -2.99 -10.29
C PRO A 116 -4.16 -4.49 -10.34
N ILE A 117 -5.23 -5.27 -10.20
CA ILE A 117 -5.16 -6.73 -10.14
C ILE A 117 -5.37 -7.32 -11.54
N TYR A 118 -4.68 -8.42 -11.84
CA TYR A 118 -4.87 -9.24 -13.04
C TYR A 118 -5.62 -10.55 -12.75
#